data_AF-A0A9E2XI66-F1
#
_entry.id   AF-A0A9E2XI66-F1
#
_cell.length_a   1.000
_cell.length_b   1.000
_cell.length_c   1.000
_cell.angle_alpha   90.00
_cell.angle_beta   90.00
_cell.angle_gamma   90.00
#
_symmetry.space_group_name_H-M   'P 1'
#
loop_
_entity.id
_entity.type
_entity.pdbx_description
1 polymer ?
#
loop_
_entity_poly.entity_id
_entity_poly.type
_entity_poly.pdbx_seq_one_letter_code
_entity_poly.pdbx_strand_id
1 'polypeptide(L)'
;SGMAPIKSVVERALQKALPQHIYFYFGVRTRRDLYLHDHFAALAQSHPNLHFTPVLSEGNGEALRHGMVHEAVAADFDEFDGCKAYLAGPPVMVEAATRLFEQRGMRRIDIHADAFYTAAEMAQAGKKTGAEL
;
A
#
# COMPACT_ATOMS: atom_id res chain seq x y z
N SER A 1 -2.18 -1.63 -12.30
CA SER A 1 -1.54 -1.98 -11.02
C SER A 1 -1.60 -0.76 -10.10
N GLY A 2 -1.51 -0.95 -8.78
CA GLY A 2 -1.71 0.11 -7.79
C GLY A 2 -0.57 1.11 -7.70
N MET A 3 0.57 0.80 -8.28
CA MET A 3 1.73 1.67 -8.22
C MET A 3 1.54 2.96 -9.00
N ALA A 4 0.82 2.96 -10.12
CA ALA A 4 0.65 4.16 -10.94
C ALA A 4 0.02 5.34 -10.16
N PRO A 5 -1.14 5.18 -9.49
CA PRO A 5 -1.71 6.27 -8.70
C PRO A 5 -0.81 6.65 -7.51
N ILE A 6 -0.21 5.68 -6.81
CA ILE A 6 0.65 5.97 -5.65
C ILE A 6 1.93 6.71 -6.04
N LYS A 7 2.59 6.31 -7.13
CA LYS A 7 3.75 7.01 -7.69
C LYS A 7 3.41 8.46 -7.97
N SER A 8 2.27 8.72 -8.60
CA SER A 8 1.80 10.08 -8.90
C SER A 8 1.62 10.91 -7.63
N VAL A 9 0.98 10.35 -6.60
CA VAL A 9 0.80 11.03 -5.30
C VAL A 9 2.14 11.36 -4.63
N VAL A 10 3.03 10.36 -4.53
CA VAL A 10 4.35 10.53 -3.89
C VAL A 10 5.17 11.57 -4.63
N GLU A 11 5.33 11.43 -5.95
CA GLU A 11 6.15 12.36 -6.74
C GLU A 11 5.57 13.77 -6.72
N ARG A 12 4.24 13.90 -6.77
CA ARG A 12 3.61 15.22 -6.70
C ARG A 12 3.81 15.87 -5.34
N ALA A 13 3.74 15.10 -4.25
CA ALA A 13 3.99 15.59 -2.90
C ALA A 13 5.44 16.07 -2.73
N LEU A 14 6.40 15.30 -3.24
CA LEU A 14 7.82 15.67 -3.24
C LEU A 14 8.09 16.90 -4.11
N GLN A 15 7.54 16.96 -5.33
CA GLN A 15 7.65 18.13 -6.21
C GLN A 15 7.09 19.42 -5.60
N LYS A 16 6.06 19.30 -4.75
CA LYS A 16 5.49 20.44 -4.02
C LYS A 16 6.26 20.79 -2.75
N ALA A 17 7.31 20.05 -2.41
CA ALA A 17 8.06 20.16 -1.16
C ALA A 17 7.12 20.17 0.07
N LEU A 18 6.12 19.28 0.05
CA LEU A 18 5.20 19.15 1.16
C LEU A 18 5.97 18.77 2.45
N PRO A 19 5.76 19.47 3.58
CA PRO A 19 6.57 19.28 4.79
C PRO A 19 6.22 17.99 5.55
N GLN A 20 5.09 17.35 5.23
CA GLN A 20 4.64 16.14 5.91
C GLN A 20 5.57 14.96 5.62
N HIS A 21 5.71 14.06 6.60
CA HIS A 21 6.30 12.76 6.37
C HIS A 21 5.40 11.91 5.47
N ILE A 22 6.01 11.24 4.50
CA ILE A 22 5.36 10.36 3.55
C ILE A 22 5.91 8.96 3.82
N TYR A 23 5.06 8.06 4.31
CA TYR A 23 5.41 6.67 4.53
C TYR A 23 4.81 5.81 3.42
N PHE A 24 5.67 5.31 2.54
CA PHE A 24 5.28 4.50 1.40
C PHE A 24 5.61 3.03 1.64
N TYR A 25 4.58 2.23 1.91
CA TYR A 25 4.67 0.79 2.00
C TYR A 25 4.28 0.14 0.66
N PHE A 26 5.17 -0.69 0.12
CA PHE A 26 4.91 -1.40 -1.13
C PHE A 26 4.85 -2.91 -0.91
N GLY A 27 3.62 -3.41 -0.81
CA GLY A 27 3.33 -4.83 -0.64
C GLY A 27 3.35 -5.59 -1.96
N VAL A 28 4.18 -6.63 -2.05
CA VAL A 28 4.21 -7.57 -3.17
C VAL A 28 4.36 -9.00 -2.66
N ARG A 29 4.20 -9.98 -3.55
CA ARG A 29 4.36 -11.39 -3.17
C ARG A 29 5.82 -11.72 -2.92
N THR A 30 6.66 -11.55 -3.92
CA THR A 30 8.08 -11.95 -3.86
C THR A 30 8.99 -10.83 -4.35
N ARG A 31 10.31 -10.95 -4.11
CA ARG A 31 11.28 -9.91 -4.50
C ARG A 31 11.25 -9.56 -5.99
N ARG A 32 10.99 -10.53 -6.88
CA ARG A 32 10.88 -10.28 -8.34
C ARG A 32 9.70 -9.37 -8.72
N ASP A 33 8.73 -9.24 -7.82
CA ASP A 33 7.53 -8.43 -8.04
C ASP A 33 7.75 -6.96 -7.59
N LEU A 34 8.90 -6.63 -6.97
CA LEU A 34 9.28 -5.28 -6.55
C LEU A 34 9.78 -4.42 -7.72
N TYR A 35 8.87 -4.03 -8.61
CA TYR A 35 9.19 -3.07 -9.66
C TYR A 35 9.32 -1.64 -9.10
N LEU A 36 10.14 -0.80 -9.76
CA LEU A 36 10.47 0.57 -9.33
C LEU A 36 11.10 0.67 -7.93
N HIS A 37 11.61 -0.44 -7.36
CA HIS A 37 12.28 -0.43 -6.06
C HIS A 37 13.43 0.58 -6.02
N ASP A 38 14.36 0.51 -6.97
CA ASP A 38 15.53 1.41 -7.02
C ASP A 38 15.14 2.88 -7.19
N HIS A 39 14.05 3.15 -7.92
CA HIS A 39 13.50 4.50 -8.09
C HIS A 39 13.05 5.08 -6.75
N PHE A 40 12.22 4.36 -6.00
CA PHE A 40 11.75 4.85 -4.69
C PHE A 40 12.84 4.83 -3.62
N ALA A 41 13.78 3.89 -3.68
CA ALA A 41 14.96 3.89 -2.82
C ALA A 41 15.82 5.15 -3.03
N ALA A 42 16.08 5.53 -4.28
CA ALA A 42 16.79 6.76 -4.60
C ALA A 42 16.01 8.02 -4.20
N LEU A 43 14.68 8.02 -4.36
CA LEU A 43 13.84 9.12 -3.88
C LEU A 43 13.89 9.27 -2.35
N ALA A 44 13.82 8.17 -1.61
CA ALA A 44 13.91 8.19 -0.14
C ALA A 44 15.30 8.65 0.35
N GLN A 45 16.37 8.32 -0.38
CA GLN A 45 17.72 8.82 -0.07
C GLN A 45 17.86 10.34 -0.31
N SER A 46 17.13 10.89 -1.28
CA SER A 46 17.20 12.32 -1.64
C SER A 46 16.20 13.18 -0.87
N HIS A 47 15.15 12.60 -0.29
CA HIS A 47 14.08 13.32 0.41
C HIS A 47 13.92 12.76 1.83
N PRO A 48 14.37 13.49 2.87
CA PRO A 48 14.37 12.99 4.26
C PRO A 48 12.96 12.80 4.84
N ASN A 49 11.94 13.36 4.21
CA ASN A 49 10.54 13.16 4.60
C ASN A 49 9.89 11.95 3.92
N LEU A 50 10.55 11.26 2.97
CA LEU A 50 10.05 10.05 2.34
C LEU A 50 10.68 8.81 2.97
N HIS A 51 9.83 7.93 3.50
CA HIS A 51 10.20 6.64 4.05
C HIS A 51 9.64 5.54 3.16
N PHE A 52 10.50 4.71 2.57
CA PHE A 52 10.08 3.65 1.65
C PHE A 52 10.33 2.26 2.25
N THR A 53 9.25 1.48 2.41
CA THR A 53 9.27 0.16 3.04
C THR A 53 8.68 -0.90 2.11
N PRO A 54 9.50 -1.68 1.39
CA PRO A 54 9.02 -2.86 0.66
C PRO A 54 8.59 -3.96 1.64
N VAL A 55 7.46 -4.61 1.36
CA VAL A 55 6.90 -5.70 2.16
C VAL A 55 6.62 -6.90 1.27
N LEU A 56 7.15 -8.07 1.65
CA LEU A 56 6.96 -9.33 0.94
C LEU A 56 5.96 -10.22 1.69
N SER A 57 4.89 -10.66 1.02
CA SER A 57 3.95 -11.61 1.63
C SER A 57 4.41 -13.07 1.50
N GLU A 58 5.32 -13.36 0.56
CA GLU A 58 5.83 -14.70 0.26
C GLU A 58 7.36 -14.71 0.06
N GLY A 59 7.98 -15.83 0.43
CA GLY A 59 9.41 -16.07 0.23
C GLY A 59 10.29 -15.55 1.36
N ASN A 60 11.60 -15.72 1.17
CA ASN A 60 12.60 -15.47 2.20
C ASN A 60 13.59 -14.42 1.68
N GLY A 61 13.81 -13.36 2.45
CA GLY A 61 14.81 -12.34 2.16
C GLY A 61 15.22 -11.70 3.48
N GLU A 62 16.48 -11.87 3.88
CA GLU A 62 16.99 -11.53 5.22
C GLU A 62 16.92 -10.03 5.56
N ALA A 63 16.64 -9.16 4.59
CA ALA A 63 16.68 -7.71 4.77
C ALA A 63 15.37 -6.96 4.44
N LEU A 64 14.32 -7.66 3.99
CA LEU A 64 13.04 -7.02 3.63
C LEU A 64 11.98 -7.35 4.67
N ARG A 65 11.00 -6.44 4.83
CA ARG A 65 9.87 -6.70 5.73
C ARG A 65 8.99 -7.80 5.14
N HIS A 66 8.43 -8.64 6.02
CA HIS A 66 7.57 -9.75 5.65
C HIS A 66 6.15 -9.58 6.20
N GLY A 67 5.19 -10.23 5.56
CA GLY A 67 3.78 -10.27 5.98
C GLY A 67 2.85 -9.45 5.09
N MET A 68 1.66 -9.15 5.60
CA MET A 68 0.69 -8.34 4.87
C MET A 68 1.01 -6.86 5.03
N VAL A 69 0.94 -6.10 3.94
CA VAL A 69 1.36 -4.68 3.92
C VAL A 69 0.59 -3.81 4.92
N HIS A 70 -0.70 -4.07 5.14
CA HIS A 70 -1.52 -3.30 6.08
C HIS A 70 -1.16 -3.60 7.54
N GLU A 71 -0.77 -4.83 7.85
CA GLU A 71 -0.26 -5.20 9.18
C GLU A 71 1.12 -4.57 9.43
N ALA A 72 1.97 -4.55 8.41
CA ALA A 72 3.24 -3.85 8.45
C ALA A 72 3.08 -2.36 8.78
N VAL A 73 2.09 -1.69 8.19
CA VAL A 73 1.76 -0.29 8.53
C VAL A 73 1.30 -0.19 9.99
N ALA A 74 0.35 -1.03 10.42
CA ALA A 74 -0.19 -1.00 11.78
C ALA A 74 0.79 -1.41 12.89
N ALA A 75 1.93 -2.01 12.53
CA ALA A 75 3.02 -2.32 13.44
C ALA A 75 3.98 -1.14 13.65
N ASP A 76 4.02 -0.18 12.72
CA ASP A 76 4.94 0.97 12.78
C ASP A 76 4.31 2.22 13.39
N PHE A 77 2.98 2.22 13.59
CA PHE A 77 2.23 3.34 14.16
C PHE A 77 1.24 2.85 15.22
N ASP A 78 1.20 3.56 16.35
CA ASP A 78 0.30 3.23 17.46
C ASP A 78 -1.16 3.54 17.10
N GLU A 79 -1.42 4.74 16.58
CA GLU A 79 -2.71 5.22 16.09
C GLU A 79 -2.57 6.03 14.79
N PHE A 80 -3.70 6.28 14.12
CA PHE A 80 -3.74 6.96 12.83
C PHE A 80 -4.57 8.25 12.83
N ASP A 81 -4.91 8.81 13.99
CA ASP A 81 -5.60 10.09 14.02
C ASP A 81 -4.74 11.19 13.36
N GLY A 82 -5.39 12.09 12.61
CA GLY A 82 -4.72 13.12 11.82
C GLY A 82 -3.94 12.64 10.58
N CYS A 83 -3.81 11.33 10.36
CA CYS A 83 -3.15 10.76 9.18
C CYS A 83 -4.11 10.65 7.98
N LYS A 84 -3.55 10.57 6.77
CA LYS A 84 -4.28 10.27 5.53
C LYS A 84 -3.70 9.01 4.88
N ALA A 85 -4.57 8.07 4.51
CA ALA A 85 -4.17 6.88 3.77
C ALA A 85 -4.53 7.01 2.29
N TYR A 86 -3.56 6.71 1.44
CA TYR A 86 -3.76 6.53 -0.01
C TYR A 86 -3.50 5.07 -0.34
N LEU A 87 -4.56 4.33 -0.65
CA LEU A 87 -4.53 2.89 -0.86
C LEU A 87 -4.77 2.57 -2.33
N ALA A 88 -3.92 1.75 -2.92
CA ALA A 88 -4.17 1.22 -4.26
C ALA A 88 -3.73 -0.24 -4.33
N GLY A 89 -4.67 -1.15 -4.57
CA GLY A 89 -4.38 -2.57 -4.62
C GLY A 89 -5.56 -3.45 -4.99
N PRO A 90 -5.37 -4.78 -4.87
CA PRO A 90 -6.46 -5.74 -4.80
C PRO A 90 -7.59 -5.29 -3.85
N PRO A 91 -8.87 -5.52 -4.20
CA PRO A 91 -10.00 -5.18 -3.32
C PRO A 91 -9.87 -5.76 -1.91
N VAL A 92 -9.42 -7.01 -1.80
CA VAL A 92 -9.22 -7.69 -0.50
C VAL A 92 -8.16 -6.96 0.35
N MET A 93 -7.09 -6.47 -0.27
CA MET A 93 -6.05 -5.72 0.42
C MET A 93 -6.58 -4.35 0.88
N VAL A 94 -7.26 -3.63 -0.03
CA VAL A 94 -7.84 -2.31 0.26
C VAL A 94 -8.87 -2.40 1.39
N GLU A 95 -9.75 -3.40 1.37
CA GLU A 95 -10.75 -3.60 2.41
C GLU A 95 -10.12 -3.94 3.77
N ALA A 96 -9.14 -4.84 3.79
CA ALA A 96 -8.41 -5.20 5.01
C ALA A 96 -7.68 -4.00 5.62
N ALA A 97 -6.95 -3.24 4.80
CA ALA A 97 -6.26 -2.03 5.22
C ALA A 97 -7.22 -0.98 5.78
N THR A 98 -8.31 -0.71 5.05
CA THR A 98 -9.33 0.27 5.45
C THR A 98 -9.92 -0.08 6.82
N ARG A 99 -10.36 -1.34 7.02
CA ARG A 99 -10.92 -1.79 8.29
C ARG A 99 -9.93 -1.65 9.44
N LEU A 100 -8.68 -2.09 9.24
CA LEU A 100 -7.65 -2.01 10.27
C LEU A 100 -7.32 -0.57 10.65
N PHE A 101 -7.22 0.33 9.67
CA PHE A 101 -6.88 1.73 9.92
C PHE A 101 -8.02 2.48 10.64
N GLU A 102 -9.28 2.19 10.30
CA GLU A 102 -10.43 2.73 11.04
C GLU A 102 -10.47 2.24 12.49
N GLN A 103 -10.20 0.96 12.74
CA GLN A 103 -10.12 0.40 14.09
C GLN A 103 -9.01 1.04 14.93
N ARG A 104 -7.99 1.60 14.27
CA ARG A 104 -6.85 2.30 14.86
C ARG A 104 -7.01 3.84 14.82
N GLY A 105 -8.23 4.33 14.62
CA GLY A 105 -8.59 5.75 14.78
C GLY A 105 -8.59 6.59 13.50
N MET A 106 -8.22 6.05 12.34
CA MET A 106 -8.30 6.80 11.08
C MET A 106 -9.76 7.06 10.70
N ARG A 107 -10.10 8.32 10.42
CA ARG A 107 -11.45 8.66 9.96
C ARG A 107 -11.64 8.18 8.52
N ARG A 108 -12.83 7.65 8.19
CA ARG A 108 -13.18 7.21 6.83
C ARG A 108 -12.89 8.27 5.75
N ILE A 109 -13.11 9.55 6.05
CA ILE A 109 -12.89 10.67 5.12
C ILE A 109 -11.40 10.87 4.76
N ASP A 110 -10.48 10.37 5.59
CA ASP A 110 -9.04 10.44 5.37
C ASP A 110 -8.49 9.19 4.67
N ILE A 111 -9.35 8.22 4.31
CA ILE A 111 -8.99 7.02 3.55
C ILE A 111 -9.39 7.22 2.09
N HIS A 112 -8.40 7.38 1.24
CA HIS A 112 -8.55 7.50 -0.21
C HIS A 112 -8.11 6.20 -0.87
N ALA A 113 -9.05 5.46 -1.47
CA ALA A 113 -8.78 4.11 -1.97
C ALA A 113 -9.14 3.95 -3.45
N ASP A 114 -8.23 3.32 -4.19
CA ASP A 114 -8.40 2.89 -5.58
C ASP A 114 -8.19 1.37 -5.68
N ALA A 115 -9.29 0.62 -5.60
CA ALA A 115 -9.25 -0.82 -5.75
C ALA A 115 -9.28 -1.20 -7.23
N PHE A 116 -8.26 -1.92 -7.70
CA PHE A 116 -8.23 -2.47 -9.05
C PHE A 116 -8.26 -3.99 -9.02
N TYR A 117 -8.99 -4.57 -9.97
CA TYR A 117 -9.09 -6.01 -10.12
C TYR A 117 -8.01 -6.51 -11.08
N THR A 118 -7.22 -7.48 -10.64
CA THR A 118 -6.41 -8.27 -11.59
C THR A 118 -7.31 -9.24 -12.36
N ALA A 119 -6.90 -9.67 -13.55
CA ALA A 119 -7.65 -10.67 -14.32
C ALA A 119 -7.88 -11.98 -13.54
N ALA A 120 -6.92 -12.36 -12.68
CA ALA A 120 -7.03 -13.52 -11.79
C ALA A 120 -8.09 -13.31 -10.69
N GLU A 121 -8.20 -12.10 -10.14
CA GLU A 121 -9.20 -11.74 -9.12
C GLU A 121 -10.60 -11.60 -9.72
N MET A 122 -10.73 -11.08 -10.95
CA MET A 122 -12.00 -11.10 -11.69
C MET A 122 -12.48 -12.53 -11.95
N ALA A 123 -11.57 -13.44 -12.30
CA ALA A 123 -11.87 -14.85 -12.51
C ALA A 123 -12.25 -15.60 -11.22
N GLN A 124 -11.72 -15.20 -10.06
CA GLN A 124 -12.12 -15.74 -8.76
C GLN A 124 -13.43 -15.11 -8.23
N ALA A 125 -13.66 -13.82 -8.46
CA ALA A 125 -14.92 -13.16 -8.12
C ALA A 125 -16.09 -13.74 -8.92
N GLY A 126 -15.91 -13.99 -10.22
CA GLY A 126 -16.91 -14.65 -11.07
C GLY A 126 -17.20 -16.11 -10.71
N LYS A 127 -16.28 -16.80 -10.02
CA LYS A 127 -16.51 -18.14 -9.46
C LYS A 127 -17.29 -18.11 -8.14
N LYS A 128 -17.21 -17.03 -7.37
CA LYS A 128 -18.01 -16.84 -6.13
C LYS A 128 -19.44 -16.35 -6.40
N THR A 129 -19.74 -15.86 -7.60
CA THR A 129 -21.09 -15.53 -8.08
C THR A 129 -21.72 -16.62 -8.96
N GLY A 130 -21.14 -17.82 -9.03
CA GLY A 130 -21.75 -18.93 -9.77
C GLY A 130 -22.90 -19.59 -8.99
N ALA A 131 -24.07 -19.73 -9.65
CA ALA A 131 -25.27 -20.52 -9.27
C ALA A 131 -26.10 -19.92 -8.10
N GLU A 132 -27.41 -19.68 -8.21
CA GLU A 132 -28.47 -20.59 -8.66
C GLU A 132 -29.57 -19.86 -9.49
N LEU A 133 -29.88 -20.40 -10.67
CA LEU A 133 -31.23 -20.47 -11.26
C LEU A 133 -31.40 -21.89 -11.80
#